data_AF-A0A842MXI1-F1
#
_entry.id   AF-A0A842MXI1-F1
#
_cell.length_a   1.000
_cell.length_b   1.000
_cell.length_c   1.000
_cell.angle_alpha   90.00
_cell.angle_beta   90.00
_cell.angle_gamma   90.00
#
_symmetry.space_group_name_H-M   'P 1'
#
loop_
_entity.id
_entity.type
_entity.pdbx_description
1 polymer ?
#
loop_
_entity_poly.entity_id
_entity_poly.type
_entity_poly.pdbx_seq_one_letter_code
_entity_poly.pdbx_strand_id
1 'polypeptide(L)'
;IIITHTALVRGFSRLDKSVTSVMIPRGLAAAVLATIPLTMGLQNGEAYPQIIFFIILTSVIITTIGLGRAKKIPPPEGSGGFVTETKDK
;
A
#
# COMPACT_ATOMS: atom_id res chain seq x y z
N ILE A 1 -10.51 -6.37 -18.08
CA ILE A 1 -11.07 -6.11 -16.73
C ILE A 1 -11.60 -7.41 -16.09
N ILE A 2 -12.57 -8.11 -16.69
CA ILE A 2 -13.15 -9.34 -16.12
C ILE A 2 -12.12 -10.47 -15.95
N ILE A 3 -11.27 -10.70 -16.94
CA ILE A 3 -10.22 -11.76 -16.89
C ILE A 3 -9.18 -11.43 -15.81
N THR A 4 -8.74 -10.18 -15.72
CA THR A 4 -7.77 -9.69 -14.72
C THR A 4 -8.30 -9.85 -13.29
N HIS A 5 -9.56 -9.46 -13.06
CA HIS A 5 -10.19 -9.58 -11.75
C HIS A 5 -10.44 -11.05 -11.37
N THR A 6 -10.79 -11.89 -12.33
CA THR A 6 -11.04 -13.31 -12.09
C THR A 6 -9.74 -14.10 -11.84
N ALA A 7 -8.65 -13.74 -12.53
CA ALA A 7 -7.35 -14.39 -12.38
C ALA A 7 -6.61 -13.96 -11.11
N LEU A 8 -6.63 -12.67 -10.77
CA LEU A 8 -5.84 -12.14 -9.64
C LEU A 8 -6.58 -12.19 -8.30
N VAL A 9 -7.91 -12.24 -8.29
CA VAL A 9 -8.70 -11.92 -7.09
C VAL A 9 -9.49 -13.12 -6.55
N ARG A 10 -9.49 -14.26 -7.25
CA ARG A 10 -10.25 -15.47 -6.86
C ARG A 10 -9.78 -16.16 -5.58
N GLY A 11 -8.58 -15.82 -5.07
CA GLY A 11 -8.01 -16.41 -3.84
C GLY A 11 -7.82 -15.42 -2.68
N PHE A 12 -8.14 -14.13 -2.84
CA PHE A 12 -7.87 -13.15 -1.79
C PHE A 12 -9.03 -13.09 -0.80
N SER A 13 -8.74 -13.35 0.48
CA SER A 13 -9.71 -13.13 1.55
C SER A 13 -10.04 -11.64 1.70
N ARG A 14 -11.09 -11.32 2.47
CA ARG A 14 -11.45 -9.91 2.76
C ARG A 14 -10.33 -9.19 3.51
N LEU A 15 -9.58 -9.91 4.34
CA LEU A 15 -8.42 -9.38 5.05
C LEU A 15 -7.29 -9.06 4.06
N ASP A 16 -6.94 -9.99 3.17
CA ASP A 16 -5.86 -9.81 2.20
C ASP A 16 -6.16 -8.65 1.25
N LYS A 17 -7.39 -8.54 0.74
CA LYS A 17 -7.82 -7.37 -0.06
C LYS A 17 -7.65 -6.07 0.68
N SER A 18 -8.08 -6.02 1.95
CA SER A 18 -8.01 -4.79 2.75
C SER A 18 -6.55 -4.40 2.99
N VAL A 19 -5.71 -5.36 3.36
CA VAL A 19 -4.28 -5.16 3.63
C VAL A 19 -3.54 -4.75 2.36
N THR A 20 -3.70 -5.49 1.26
CA THR A 20 -3.07 -5.17 -0.03
C THR A 20 -3.49 -3.81 -0.56
N SER A 21 -4.73 -3.38 -0.32
CA SER A 21 -5.19 -2.05 -0.78
C SER A 21 -4.48 -0.87 -0.10
N VAL A 22 -4.04 -1.04 1.14
CA VAL A 22 -3.36 0.02 1.92
C VAL A 22 -1.84 -0.12 1.91
N MET A 23 -1.29 -1.27 1.52
CA MET A 23 0.15 -1.59 1.56
C MET A 23 0.96 -1.10 0.34
N ILE A 24 0.47 -0.10 -0.40
CA ILE A 24 1.23 0.51 -1.51
C ILE A 24 1.56 1.98 -1.21
N PRO A 25 2.39 2.26 -0.18
CA PRO A 25 2.88 3.62 0.07
C PRO A 25 3.87 4.04 -1.01
N ARG A 26 4.00 5.36 -1.23
CA ARG A 26 4.97 5.92 -2.17
C ARG A 26 6.26 6.16 -1.40
N GLY A 27 7.39 5.80 -1.98
CA GLY A 27 8.69 5.82 -1.29
C GLY A 27 9.80 6.44 -2.13
N LEU A 28 11.03 5.94 -1.95
CA LEU A 28 12.25 6.48 -2.54
C LEU A 28 12.19 6.67 -4.06
N ALA A 29 11.66 5.67 -4.78
CA ALA A 29 11.57 5.75 -6.24
C ALA A 29 10.75 6.96 -6.73
N ALA A 30 9.65 7.29 -6.04
CA ALA A 30 8.84 8.46 -6.36
C ALA A 30 9.63 9.76 -6.12
N ALA A 31 10.36 9.84 -5.00
CA ALA A 31 11.19 10.99 -4.68
C ALA A 31 12.29 11.23 -5.72
N VAL A 32 12.99 10.17 -6.16
CA VAL A 32 14.05 10.26 -7.18
C VAL A 32 13.47 10.76 -8.50
N LEU A 33 12.38 10.17 -9.00
CA LEU A 33 11.78 10.57 -10.27
C LEU A 33 11.21 12.00 -10.26
N ALA A 34 10.73 12.47 -9.11
CA ALA A 34 10.20 13.83 -8.94
C ALA A 34 11.27 14.92 -9.16
N THR A 35 12.55 14.57 -9.07
CA THR A 35 13.66 15.52 -9.30
C THR A 35 13.94 15.76 -10.78
N ILE A 36 13.52 14.87 -11.68
CA ILE A 36 13.84 14.95 -13.11
C ILE A 36 13.34 16.27 -13.74
N PRO A 37 12.08 16.70 -13.52
CA PRO A 37 11.61 17.97 -14.08
C PRO A 37 12.41 19.17 -13.59
N LEU A 38 12.86 19.14 -12.33
CA LEU A 38 13.69 20.17 -11.74
C LEU A 38 15.10 20.18 -12.33
N THR A 39 15.76 19.02 -12.46
CA THR A 39 17.12 18.93 -13.00
C THR A 39 17.20 19.20 -14.50
N MET A 40 16.09 19.01 -15.23
CA MET A 40 15.97 19.39 -16.64
C MET A 40 15.66 20.88 -16.86
N GLY A 41 15.46 21.66 -15.79
CA GLY A 41 15.17 23.10 -15.88
C GLY A 41 13.80 23.43 -16.46
N LEU A 42 12.82 22.52 -16.33
CA LEU A 42 11.46 22.76 -16.83
C LEU A 42 10.75 23.81 -15.98
N GLN A 43 9.88 24.59 -16.63
CA GLN A 43 9.05 25.57 -15.94
C GLN A 43 8.19 24.88 -14.87
N ASN A 44 8.12 25.47 -13.67
CA ASN A 44 7.45 24.90 -12.51
C ASN A 44 8.02 23.56 -12.02
N GLY A 45 9.25 23.19 -12.41
CA GLY A 45 9.93 21.97 -11.98
C GLY A 45 10.03 21.81 -10.45
N GLU A 46 10.12 22.92 -9.72
CA GLU A 46 10.18 22.96 -8.25
C GLU A 46 8.89 22.46 -7.55
N ALA A 47 7.75 22.53 -8.24
CA ALA A 47 6.48 22.06 -7.69
C ALA A 47 6.45 20.52 -7.57
N TYR A 48 7.15 19.79 -8.45
CA TYR A 48 7.10 18.33 -8.49
C TYR A 48 7.67 17.67 -7.22
N PRO A 49 8.88 18.03 -6.74
CA PRO A 49 9.37 17.52 -5.45
C PRO A 49 8.45 17.85 -4.27
N GLN A 50 7.89 19.06 -4.23
CA GLN A 50 6.99 19.49 -3.14
C GLN A 50 5.69 18.68 -3.10
N ILE A 51 5.05 18.47 -4.26
CA ILE A 51 3.83 17.67 -4.37
C ILE A 51 4.10 16.21 -4.02
N ILE A 52 5.18 15.63 -4.54
CA ILE A 52 5.52 14.23 -4.28
C ILE A 52 5.89 14.00 -2.81
N PHE A 53 6.54 14.97 -2.16
CA PHE A 53 6.80 14.91 -0.72
C PHE A 53 5.49 14.76 0.07
N PHE A 54 4.48 15.59 -0.23
CA PHE A 54 3.16 15.46 0.39
C PHE A 54 2.50 14.11 0.10
N ILE A 55 2.60 13.61 -1.13
CA ILE A 55 2.05 12.29 -1.50
C ILE A 55 2.73 11.16 -0.71
N ILE A 56 4.05 11.20 -0.55
CA ILE A 56 4.80 10.22 0.25
C ILE A 56 4.30 10.26 1.69
N LEU A 57 4.30 11.44 2.31
CA LEU A 57 3.88 11.63 3.70
C LEU A 57 2.46 11.13 3.94
N THR A 58 1.51 11.60 3.13
CA THR A 58 0.10 11.21 3.26
C THR A 58 -0.11 9.72 2.97
N SER A 59 0.57 9.15 1.97
CA SER A 59 0.43 7.72 1.67
C SER A 59 0.98 6.83 2.78
N VAL A 60 2.10 7.19 3.40
CA VAL A 60 2.66 6.47 4.55
C VAL A 60 1.71 6.56 5.75
N ILE A 61 1.16 7.74 6.04
CA ILE A 61 0.17 7.91 7.11
C ILE A 61 -1.07 7.04 6.86
N ILE A 62 -1.58 7.03 5.63
CA ILE A 62 -2.73 6.19 5.24
C ILE A 62 -2.40 4.71 5.41
N THR A 63 -1.21 4.25 4.99
CA THR A 63 -0.78 2.86 5.16
C THR A 63 -0.69 2.48 6.64
N THR A 64 -0.08 3.33 7.48
CA THR A 64 0.05 3.09 8.92
C THR A 64 -1.32 2.99 9.60
N ILE A 65 -2.24 3.91 9.31
CA ILE A 65 -3.58 3.89 9.88
C ILE A 65 -4.41 2.72 9.31
N GLY A 66 -4.31 2.47 8.01
CA GLY A 66 -5.02 1.41 7.30
C GLY A 66 -4.67 0.02 7.83
N LEU A 67 -3.37 -0.23 8.06
CA LEU A 67 -2.90 -1.47 8.67
C LEU A 67 -3.38 -1.61 10.12
N GLY A 68 -3.34 -0.52 10.89
CA GLY A 68 -3.90 -0.47 12.25
C GLY A 68 -5.38 -0.85 12.30
N ARG A 69 -6.17 -0.44 11.30
CA ARG A 69 -7.58 -0.83 11.16
C ARG A 69 -7.76 -2.26 10.66
N ALA A 70 -6.89 -2.75 9.78
CA ALA A 70 -6.94 -4.12 9.27
C ALA A 70 -6.73 -5.17 10.36
N LYS A 71 -6.01 -4.84 11.45
CA LYS A 71 -5.85 -5.71 12.63
C LYS A 71 -7.19 -6.04 13.34
N LYS A 72 -8.24 -5.25 13.13
CA LYS A 72 -9.59 -5.52 13.67
C LYS A 72 -10.44 -6.44 12.79
N ILE A 73 -9.98 -6.75 11.57
CA ILE A 73 -10.67 -7.68 10.69
C ILE A 73 -10.30 -9.09 11.16
N PRO A 74 -11.27 -9.96 11.50
CA PRO A 74 -10.96 -11.32 11.92
C PRO A 74 -10.18 -12.04 10.80
N PRO A 75 -9.16 -12.83 11.16
CA PRO A 75 -8.44 -13.62 10.18
C PRO A 75 -9.44 -14.53 9.44
N PRO A 76 -9.25 -14.75 8.13
CA PRO A 76 -10.13 -15.65 7.38
C PRO A 76 -10.16 -17.02 8.05
N GLU A 77 -11.37 -17.53 8.34
CA GLU A 77 -11.55 -18.90 8.83
C GLU A 77 -11.10 -19.88 7.74
N GLY A 78 -9.91 -20.45 7.94
CA GLY A 78 -9.29 -21.41 7.05
C GLY A 78 -7.86 -21.68 7.49
N SER A 79 -7.59 -22.91 7.87
CA SER A 79 -6.27 -23.45 8.24
C SER A 79 -5.27 -23.32 7.08
N GLY A 80 -4.69 -22.14 6.90
CA GLY A 80 -3.75 -21.87 5.80
C GLY A 80 -2.75 -20.79 6.17
N GLY A 81 -1.53 -21.22 6.47
CA GLY A 81 -0.33 -20.37 6.57
C GLY A 81 0.03 -19.91 7.98
N PHE A 82 1.05 -20.57 8.57
CA PHE A 82 1.85 -20.13 9.74
C PHE A 82 1.12 -19.45 10.91
N VAL A 83 -0.13 -19.82 11.20
CA VAL A 83 -0.75 -19.49 12.48
C VAL A 83 -0.34 -20.59 13.46
N THR A 84 0.72 -20.33 14.25
CA THR A 84 0.98 -21.12 15.43
C THR A 84 -0.20 -20.90 16.37
N GLU A 85 -1.09 -21.88 16.49
CA GLU A 85 -2.10 -21.86 17.53
C GLU A 85 -1.39 -21.73 18.87
N THR A 86 -1.47 -20.55 19.47
CA THR A 86 -1.08 -20.40 20.86
C THR A 86 -2.19 -21.09 21.64
N LYS A 87 -1.98 -22.38 21.94
CA LYS A 87 -2.76 -23.12 22.91
C LYS A 87 -2.60 -22.41 24.25
N ASP A 88 -3.55 -21.58 24.57
CA ASP A 88 -3.78 -21.12 25.93
C ASP A 88 -4.26 -22.33 26.74
N LYS A 89 -3.44 -22.76 27.69
CA LYS A 89 -3.78 -23.71 28.76
C LYS A 89 -2.95 -23.38 29.99
#